data_AF-A0A9D4H6T2-F1
#
_entry.id   AF-A0A9D4H6T2-F1
#
_cell.length_a   1.000
_cell.length_b   1.000
_cell.length_c   1.000
_cell.angle_alpha   90.00
_cell.angle_beta   90.00
_cell.angle_gamma   90.00
#
_symmetry.space_group_name_H-M   'P 1'
#
loop_
_entity.id
_entity.type
_entity.pdbx_description
1 polymer ?
#
loop_
_entity_poly.entity_id
_entity_poly.type
_entity_poly.pdbx_seq_one_letter_code
_entity_poly.pdbx_strand_id
1 'polypeptide(L)' 'MLARDFVGPLPVTPAGNRPILLMTDHFTKYDEVIPVKTPTAEECAEKIVEHVISL' A
#
# COMPACT_ATOMS: atom_id res chain seq x y z
N MET A 1 2.60 9.08 -13.05
CA MET A 1 2.30 9.74 -11.75
C MET A 1 1.74 8.68 -10.85
N LEU A 2 2.29 8.54 -9.64
CA LEU A 2 1.86 7.53 -8.67
C LEU A 2 0.70 8.09 -7.84
N ALA A 3 -0.43 7.38 -7.78
CA ALA A 3 -1.47 7.62 -6.80
C ALA A 3 -1.41 6.57 -5.68
N ARG A 4 -1.80 6.95 -4.46
CA ARG A 4 -1.93 6.03 -3.34
C ARG A 4 -3.22 6.25 -2.58
N ASP A 5 -3.81 5.17 -2.11
CA ASP A 5 -4.98 5.19 -1.25
C ASP A 5 -4.98 4.01 -0.27
N PHE A 6 -5.72 4.13 0.84
CA PHE A 6 -5.94 3.04 1.77
C PHE A 6 -7.35 2.48 1.64
N VAL A 7 -7.45 1.17 1.44
CA VAL A 7 -8.72 0.45 1.39
C VAL A 7 -8.96 -0.24 2.73
N GLY A 8 -10.02 0.12 3.44
CA GLY A 8 -10.39 -0.55 4.68
C GLY A 8 -11.34 0.23 5.60
N PRO A 9 -11.62 -0.30 6.81
CA PRO A 9 -10.94 -1.44 7.46
C PRO A 9 -11.43 -2.82 6.98
N LEU A 10 -10.51 -3.74 6.68
CA LEU A 10 -10.82 -5.14 6.35
C LEU A 10 -10.67 -6.05 7.58
N PRO A 11 -11.15 -7.32 7.52
CA PRO A 11 -10.85 -8.30 8.55
C PRO A 11 -9.35 -8.46 8.78
N VAL A 12 -8.95 -8.59 10.04
CA VAL A 12 -7.54 -8.68 10.41
C VAL A 12 -7.00 -10.06 10.01
N THR A 13 -5.91 -10.07 9.26
CA THR A 13 -5.20 -11.32 8.90
C THR A 13 -4.47 -11.90 10.12
N PRO A 14 -4.08 -13.19 10.11
CA PRO A 14 -3.24 -13.75 11.18
C PRO A 14 -1.92 -12.99 11.42
N ALA A 15 -1.42 -12.28 10.42
CA ALA A 15 -0.21 -11.44 10.51
C ALA A 15 -0.47 -10.03 11.09
N GLY A 16 -1.72 -9.70 11.42
CA GLY A 16 -2.11 -8.40 11.99
C GLY A 16 -2.38 -7.31 10.96
N ASN A 17 -2.34 -7.60 9.66
CA ASN A 17 -2.67 -6.62 8.60
C ASN A 17 -4.19 -6.36 8.57
N ARG A 18 -4.57 -5.10 8.33
CA ARG A 18 -5.98 -4.65 8.38
C ARG A 18 -6.39 -3.78 7.19
N PRO A 19 -5.77 -2.62 6.90
CA PRO A 19 -5.98 -1.97 5.61
C PRO A 19 -5.09 -2.57 4.52
N ILE A 20 -5.45 -2.26 3.28
CA ILE A 20 -4.60 -2.45 2.11
C ILE A 20 -4.14 -1.06 1.65
N LEU A 21 -2.86 -0.94 1.35
CA LEU A 21 -2.29 0.18 0.62
C LEU A 21 -2.35 -0.13 -0.88
N LEU A 22 -3.13 0.66 -1.62
CA LEU A 22 -3.18 0.62 -3.08
C LEU A 22 -2.24 1.69 -3.64
N MET A 23 -1.42 1.31 -4.61
CA MET A 23 -0.56 2.25 -5.33
C MET A 23 -0.69 2.03 -6.84
N THR A 24 -1.17 3.04 -7.56
CA THR A 24 -1.45 2.93 -8.99
C THR A 24 -0.46 3.78 -9.79
N ASP A 25 0.27 3.16 -10.71
CA ASP A 25 0.91 3.91 -11.79
C ASP A 25 -0.13 4.25 -12.87
N HIS A 26 -0.47 5.53 -12.97
CA HIS A 26 -1.48 5.98 -13.91
C HIS A 26 -1.11 5.82 -15.38
N PHE A 27 0.17 5.68 -15.73
CA PHE A 27 0.59 5.50 -17.12
C PHE A 27 0.28 4.08 -17.61
N THR A 28 0.73 3.08 -16.87
CA THR A 28 0.51 1.66 -17.21
C THR A 28 -0.81 1.11 -16.70
N LYS A 29 -1.48 1.80 -15.77
CA LYS A 29 -2.61 1.27 -14.97
C LYS A 29 -2.23 0.04 -14.13
N TYR A 30 -0.94 -0.08 -13.81
CA TYR A 30 -0.46 -1.11 -12.91
C TYR A 30 -0.80 -0.74 -11.46
N ASP A 31 -1.42 -1.69 -10.75
CA ASP A 31 -1.82 -1.56 -9.35
C ASP A 31 -0.95 -2.46 -8.47
N GLU A 32 -0.18 -1.85 -7.59
CA GLU A 32 0.54 -2.54 -6.52
C GLU A 32 -0.33 -2.53 -5.25
N VAL A 33 -0.63 -3.70 -4.72
CA VAL A 33 -1.59 -3.89 -3.63
C VAL A 33 -0.91 -4.55 -2.43
N ILE A 34 -0.69 -3.79 -1.36
CA ILE A 34 0.13 -4.22 -0.22
C ILE A 34 -0.72 -4.25 1.06
N PRO A 35 -0.78 -5.39 1.77
CA PRO A 35 -1.42 -5.41 3.09
C PRO A 35 -0.55 -4.67 4.11
N VAL A 36 -1.16 -3.75 4.87
CA VAL A 36 -0.50 -2.97 5.92
C VAL A 36 -1.17 -3.21 7.26
N LYS A 37 -0.45 -2.96 8.36
CA LYS A 37 -0.98 -3.08 9.73
C LYS A 37 -1.77 -1.84 10.09
N THR A 38 -1.25 -0.66 9.73
CA THR A 38 -1.84 0.63 10.06
C THR A 38 -1.81 1.60 8.87
N PRO A 39 -2.82 2.49 8.74
CA PRO A 39 -2.84 3.48 7.67
C PRO A 39 -2.06 4.74 8.08
N THR A 40 -0.79 4.60 8.47
CA THR A 40 0.09 5.72 8.87
C THR A 40 0.93 6.21 7.70
N ALA A 41 1.40 7.46 7.77
CA ALA A 41 2.24 8.03 6.72
C ALA A 41 3.61 7.33 6.63
N GLU A 42 4.14 6.92 7.79
CA GLU A 42 5.41 6.23 7.94
C GLU A 42 5.39 4.86 7.26
N GLU A 43 4.39 4.01 7.60
CA GLU A 43 4.24 2.68 6.98
C GLU A 43 3.98 2.81 5.48
N CYS A 44 3.22 3.83 5.07
CA CYS A 44 2.99 4.13 3.66
C CYS A 44 4.30 4.47 2.93
N ALA A 45 5.12 5.36 3.49
CA ALA A 45 6.39 5.79 2.90
C ALA A 45 7.39 4.64 2.80
N GLU A 46 7.51 3.83 3.85
CA GLU A 46 8.33 2.61 3.85
C GLU A 46 7.93 1.68 2.70
N LYS A 47 6.62 1.42 2.53
CA LYS A 47 6.12 0.55 1.45
C LYS A 47 6.29 1.12 0.05
N ILE A 48 6.24 2.44 -0.15
CA ILE A 48 6.65 3.03 -1.44
C ILE A 48 8.11 2.71 -1.72
N VAL A 49 8.99 2.93 -0.74
CA VAL A 49 10.43 2.81 -0.98
C VAL A 49 10.80 1.37 -1.27
N GLU A 50 10.19 0.42 -0.55
CA GLU A 50 10.42 -1.03 -0.71
C GLU A 50 9.88 -1.58 -2.03
N HIS A 51 8.68 -1.16 -2.48
CA HIS A 51 8.00 -1.78 -3.62
C HIS A 51 8.06 -0.98 -4.93
N VAL A 52 8.29 0.33 -4.87
CA VAL A 52 8.17 1.22 -6.04
C VAL A 52 9.50 1.87 -6.42
N ILE A 53 10.30 2.29 -5.44
CA ILE A 53 11.53 3.07 -5.70
C ILE A 53 12.78 2.21 -5.70
N SER A 54 12.91 1.30 -4.73
CA SER A 54 14.09 0.44 -4.61
C SER A 54 13.87 -0.81 -5.45
N LEU A 55 14.46 -0.84 -6.64
CA LEU A 55 14.64 -2.05 -7.45
C LEU A 55 15.82 -2.87 -6.92
#